data_AF-A0A640QLG5-F1
#
_entry.id   AF-A0A640QLG5-F1
#
_cell.length_a   1.000
_cell.length_b   1.000
_cell.length_c   1.000
_cell.angle_alpha   90.00
_cell.angle_beta   90.00
_cell.angle_gamma   90.00
#
_symmetry.space_group_name_H-M   'P 1'
#
loop_
_entity.id
_entity.type
_entity.pdbx_description
1 polymer ?
#
loop_
_entity_poly.entity_id
_entity_poly.type
_entity_poly.pdbx_seq_one_letter_code
_entity_poly.pdbx_strand_id
1 'polypeptide(L)'
;MWLYRNHHDWLVNVNQRYKRDINNKTHRVRWDARDLSTVKQLISIRNEAELDINLPRQSKLWFIQQLNNKATVEKKLAKLPLTSMFLERYQETVEEYQIRRLTRTLLEYSPRKPAEWRLLRESGLSEERITAQAKEFIKRIL
;
A
#
# COMPACT_ATOMS: atom_id res chain seq x y z
N MET A 1 -29.53 -7.52 38.88
CA MET A 1 -30.23 -6.51 38.04
C MET A 1 -31.43 -5.94 38.81
N TRP A 2 -31.18 -5.14 39.87
CA TRP A 2 -32.23 -4.64 40.80
C TRP A 2 -32.70 -3.23 40.42
N LEU A 3 -31.76 -2.36 40.01
CA LEU A 3 -32.01 -0.95 39.70
C LEU A 3 -32.98 -0.74 38.52
N TYR A 4 -32.84 -1.53 37.46
CA TYR A 4 -33.68 -1.42 36.25
C TYR A 4 -35.14 -1.85 36.45
N ARG A 5 -35.39 -2.77 37.40
CA ARG A 5 -36.73 -3.32 37.64
C ARG A 5 -37.54 -2.46 38.62
N ASN A 6 -36.89 -1.86 39.62
CA ASN A 6 -37.59 -1.17 40.70
C ASN A 6 -37.66 0.36 40.51
N HIS A 7 -36.78 0.93 39.69
CA HIS A 7 -36.70 2.38 39.46
C HIS A 7 -36.72 2.73 37.98
N HIS A 8 -37.51 1.97 37.21
CA HIS A 8 -37.70 2.17 35.78
C HIS A 8 -38.11 3.62 35.46
N ASP A 9 -39.14 4.13 36.15
CA ASP A 9 -39.71 5.45 35.84
C ASP A 9 -38.76 6.59 36.23
N TRP A 10 -38.02 6.43 37.33
CA TRP A 10 -36.96 7.36 37.70
C TRP A 10 -35.85 7.38 36.63
N LEU A 11 -35.43 6.20 36.16
CA LEU A 11 -34.38 6.06 35.14
C LEU A 11 -34.80 6.68 33.80
N VAL A 12 -36.03 6.43 33.34
CA VAL A 12 -36.56 7.01 32.10
C VAL A 12 -36.61 8.54 32.19
N ASN A 13 -37.11 9.08 33.31
CA ASN A 13 -37.18 10.53 33.52
C ASN A 13 -35.79 11.18 33.56
N VAL A 14 -34.83 10.58 34.27
CA VAL A 14 -33.45 11.09 34.34
C VAL A 14 -32.80 11.01 32.96
N ASN A 15 -32.95 9.89 32.24
CA ASN A 15 -32.36 9.73 30.91
C ASN A 15 -32.96 10.73 29.91
N GLN A 16 -34.26 11.01 30.00
CA GLN A 16 -34.92 12.02 29.16
C GLN A 16 -34.46 13.44 29.51
N ARG A 17 -34.30 13.76 30.79
CA ARG A 17 -33.83 15.07 31.28
C ARG A 17 -32.39 15.38 30.88
N TYR A 18 -31.52 14.37 30.85
CA TYR A 18 -30.11 14.51 30.48
C TYR A 18 -29.80 13.96 29.08
N LYS A 19 -30.83 13.69 28.27
CA LYS A 19 -30.66 13.22 26.90
C LYS A 19 -29.91 14.28 26.11
N ARG A 20 -28.65 14.00 25.79
CA ARG A 20 -27.90 14.85 24.86
C ARG A 20 -28.46 14.62 23.47
N ASP A 21 -28.63 15.71 22.72
CA ASP A 21 -28.82 15.61 21.28
C ASP A 21 -27.59 14.93 20.70
N ILE A 22 -27.73 13.63 20.40
CA ILE A 22 -26.76 12.93 19.60
C ILE A 22 -26.91 13.54 18.21
N ASN A 23 -26.09 14.54 17.92
CA ASN A 23 -26.01 15.16 16.61
C ASN A 23 -25.38 14.13 15.66
N ASN A 24 -26.16 13.10 15.29
CA ASN A 24 -25.85 12.10 14.29
C ASN A 24 -25.96 12.72 12.90
N LYS A 25 -25.35 13.90 12.70
CA LYS A 25 -24.95 14.33 11.36
C LYS A 25 -23.86 13.36 10.95
N THR A 26 -24.26 12.21 10.43
CA THR A 26 -23.36 11.31 9.74
C THR A 26 -22.78 12.15 8.62
N HIS A 27 -21.55 12.65 8.79
CA HIS A 27 -20.85 13.34 7.73
C HIS A 27 -20.65 12.31 6.62
N ARG A 28 -21.61 12.28 5.68
CA ARG A 28 -21.63 11.31 4.60
C ARG A 28 -20.32 11.49 3.84
N VAL A 29 -19.46 10.49 3.97
CA VAL A 29 -18.16 10.51 3.30
C VAL A 29 -18.39 10.60 1.80
N ARG A 30 -17.81 11.64 1.19
CA ARG A 30 -17.72 11.80 -0.26
C ARG A 30 -16.64 10.86 -0.81
N TRP A 31 -17.05 9.63 -1.14
CA TRP A 31 -16.15 8.59 -1.63
C TRP A 31 -15.50 8.95 -2.98
N ASP A 32 -16.26 9.60 -3.85
CA ASP A 32 -15.81 10.18 -5.13
C ASP A 32 -14.62 11.13 -4.96
N ALA A 33 -14.78 12.15 -4.11
CA ALA A 33 -13.75 13.15 -3.86
C ALA A 33 -12.53 12.52 -3.18
N ARG A 34 -12.76 11.57 -2.26
CA ARG A 34 -11.70 10.84 -1.58
C ARG A 34 -10.90 9.97 -2.54
N ASP A 35 -11.56 9.24 -3.43
CA ASP A 35 -10.90 8.40 -4.43
C ASP A 35 -10.00 9.24 -5.33
N LEU A 36 -10.53 10.36 -5.84
CA LEU A 36 -9.74 11.29 -6.64
C LEU A 36 -8.54 11.87 -5.88
N SER A 37 -8.72 12.24 -4.61
CA SER A 37 -7.60 12.76 -3.80
C SER A 37 -6.55 11.70 -3.51
N THR A 38 -6.98 10.46 -3.27
CA THR A 38 -6.10 9.32 -2.95
C THR A 38 -5.27 8.95 -4.17
N VAL A 39 -5.90 8.81 -5.35
CA VAL A 39 -5.17 8.45 -6.58
C VAL A 39 -4.15 9.53 -6.98
N LYS A 40 -4.47 10.82 -6.78
CA LYS A 40 -3.50 11.91 -7.01
C LYS A 40 -2.27 11.82 -6.11
N GLN A 41 -2.47 11.51 -4.82
CA GLN A 41 -1.35 11.28 -3.90
C GLN A 41 -0.51 10.09 -4.33
N LEU A 42 -1.15 8.98 -4.70
CA LEU A 42 -0.46 7.78 -5.18
C LEU A 42 0.35 8.02 -6.45
N ILE A 43 -0.16 8.85 -7.38
CA ILE A 43 0.60 9.26 -8.57
C ILE A 43 1.86 10.04 -8.18
N SER A 44 1.77 10.98 -7.23
CA SER A 44 2.96 11.71 -6.73
C SER A 44 3.97 10.75 -6.12
N ILE A 45 3.51 9.86 -5.24
CA ILE A 45 4.35 8.85 -4.58
C ILE A 45 5.07 7.97 -5.61
N ARG A 46 4.36 7.51 -6.65
CA ARG A 46 4.98 6.72 -7.72
C ARG A 46 6.04 7.53 -8.46
N ASN A 47 5.73 8.75 -8.87
CA ASN A 47 6.67 9.59 -9.63
C ASN A 47 7.93 9.87 -8.82
N GLU A 48 7.81 10.12 -7.52
CA GLU A 48 8.94 10.27 -6.60
C GLU A 48 9.72 8.95 -6.47
N ALA A 49 9.03 7.82 -6.37
CA ALA A 49 9.65 6.50 -6.24
C ALA A 49 10.39 6.05 -7.50
N GLU A 50 9.99 6.51 -8.69
CA GLU A 50 10.71 6.24 -9.95
C GLU A 50 12.11 6.86 -9.99
N LEU A 51 12.39 7.85 -9.14
CA LEU A 51 13.69 8.50 -9.04
C LEU A 51 14.69 7.71 -8.18
N ASP A 52 14.22 6.74 -7.39
CA ASP A 52 15.07 5.95 -6.49
C ASP A 52 14.95 4.44 -6.74
N ILE A 53 15.95 3.91 -7.45
CA ILE A 53 16.06 2.48 -7.74
C ILE A 53 16.30 1.63 -6.48
N ASN A 54 16.66 2.22 -5.34
CA ASN A 54 16.98 1.51 -4.10
C ASN A 54 15.76 1.16 -3.24
N LEU A 55 14.60 1.75 -3.54
CA LEU A 55 13.40 1.54 -2.74
C LEU A 55 13.01 0.05 -2.68
N PRO A 56 12.33 -0.38 -1.61
CA PRO A 56 11.77 -1.72 -1.53
C PRO A 56 10.74 -1.94 -2.66
N ARG A 57 10.26 -3.18 -2.78
CA ARG A 57 9.24 -3.52 -3.78
C ARG A 57 8.01 -2.65 -3.65
N GLN A 58 7.60 -2.02 -4.74
CA GLN A 58 6.43 -1.15 -4.78
C GLN A 58 5.13 -1.96 -4.94
N SER A 59 4.83 -2.80 -3.94
CA SER A 59 3.59 -3.59 -3.89
C SER A 59 2.36 -2.72 -3.58
N LYS A 60 1.14 -3.25 -3.75
CA LYS A 60 -0.09 -2.56 -3.32
C LYS A 60 -0.02 -2.09 -1.86
N LEU A 61 0.45 -2.97 -0.99
CA LEU A 61 0.60 -2.66 0.44
C LEU A 61 1.63 -1.55 0.65
N TRP A 62 2.74 -1.57 -0.07
CA TRP A 62 3.76 -0.53 0.02
C TRP A 62 3.18 0.85 -0.34
N PHE A 63 2.44 0.95 -1.44
CA PHE A 63 1.74 2.17 -1.84
C PHE A 63 0.74 2.65 -0.78
N ILE A 64 -0.09 1.74 -0.27
CA ILE A 64 -1.09 2.07 0.75
C ILE A 64 -0.41 2.56 2.04
N GLN A 65 0.72 1.97 2.43
CA GLN A 65 1.46 2.37 3.63
C GLN A 65 2.01 3.80 3.57
N GLN A 66 2.20 4.36 2.37
CA GLN A 66 2.62 5.75 2.18
C GLN A 66 1.49 6.77 2.43
N LEU A 67 0.24 6.33 2.52
CA LEU A 67 -0.92 7.21 2.65
C LEU A 67 -1.24 7.54 4.12
N ASN A 68 -1.56 8.81 4.37
CA ASN A 68 -2.02 9.27 5.70
C ASN A 68 -3.31 8.57 6.16
N ASN A 69 -4.17 8.19 5.22
CA ASN A 69 -5.46 7.55 5.46
C ASN A 69 -5.45 6.03 5.17
N LYS A 70 -4.27 5.38 5.26
CA LYS A 70 -4.06 3.95 4.92
C LYS A 70 -5.15 3.00 5.44
N ALA A 71 -5.48 3.05 6.72
CA ALA A 71 -6.49 2.17 7.32
C ALA A 71 -7.89 2.33 6.68
N THR A 72 -8.23 3.54 6.23
CA THR A 72 -9.49 3.78 5.52
C THR A 72 -9.43 3.20 4.11
N VAL A 73 -8.33 3.42 3.40
CA VAL A 73 -8.12 2.92 2.04
C VAL A 73 -8.15 1.39 2.03
N GLU A 74 -7.43 0.72 2.93
CA GLU A 74 -7.44 -0.75 3.07
C GLU A 74 -8.86 -1.29 3.28
N LYS A 75 -9.58 -0.73 4.26
CA LYS A 75 -10.92 -1.21 4.63
C LYS A 75 -12.01 -0.88 3.63
N LYS A 76 -11.80 0.13 2.77
CA LYS A 76 -12.82 0.70 1.89
C LYS A 76 -12.38 0.78 0.43
N LEU A 77 -11.39 -0.02 0.03
CA LEU A 77 -10.86 -0.03 -1.33
C LEU A 77 -11.95 -0.29 -2.39
N ALA A 78 -12.93 -1.14 -2.08
CA ALA A 78 -14.08 -1.39 -2.95
C ALA A 78 -14.94 -0.14 -3.26
N LYS A 79 -14.81 0.94 -2.48
CA LYS A 79 -15.47 2.24 -2.71
C LYS A 79 -14.56 3.26 -3.41
N LEU A 80 -13.35 2.84 -3.78
CA LEU A 80 -12.29 3.67 -4.34
C LEU A 80 -11.81 3.05 -5.69
N PRO A 81 -12.66 3.01 -6.72
CA PRO A 81 -12.34 2.33 -7.98
C PRO A 81 -11.09 2.88 -8.67
N LEU A 82 -10.85 4.20 -8.66
CA LEU A 82 -9.66 4.80 -9.27
C LEU A 82 -8.38 4.38 -8.52
N THR A 83 -8.44 4.43 -7.18
CA THR A 83 -7.35 3.95 -6.31
C THR A 83 -7.08 2.46 -6.54
N SER A 84 -8.13 1.64 -6.65
CA SER A 84 -7.99 0.21 -6.93
C SER A 84 -7.33 -0.03 -8.28
N MET A 85 -7.79 0.65 -9.34
CA MET A 85 -7.19 0.53 -10.68
C MET A 85 -5.73 0.96 -10.69
N PHE A 86 -5.38 2.05 -9.97
CA PHE A 86 -4.00 2.48 -9.82
C PHE A 86 -3.14 1.37 -9.19
N LEU A 87 -3.59 0.81 -8.06
CA LEU A 87 -2.84 -0.22 -7.33
C LEU A 87 -2.67 -1.49 -8.15
N GLU A 88 -3.67 -1.89 -8.94
CA GLU A 88 -3.51 -3.03 -9.86
C GLU A 88 -2.51 -2.74 -10.98
N ARG A 89 -2.54 -1.52 -11.52
CA ARG A 89 -1.75 -1.14 -12.68
C ARG A 89 -0.27 -0.91 -12.37
N TYR A 90 0.02 -0.31 -11.21
CA TYR A 90 1.36 0.18 -10.88
C TYR A 90 2.05 -0.61 -9.77
N GLN A 91 1.42 -1.65 -9.23
CA GLN A 91 2.15 -2.56 -8.35
C GLN A 91 3.31 -3.21 -9.11
N GLU A 92 4.45 -3.29 -8.45
CA GLU A 92 5.59 -4.03 -8.96
C GLU A 92 5.37 -5.54 -8.75
N THR A 93 5.55 -6.32 -9.81
CA THR A 93 5.57 -7.79 -9.70
C THR A 93 6.85 -8.26 -8.99
N VAL A 94 6.92 -9.55 -8.67
CA VAL A 94 8.15 -10.09 -8.05
C VAL A 94 9.30 -10.03 -9.04
N GLU A 95 9.03 -10.35 -10.30
CA GLU A 95 9.97 -10.40 -11.41
C GLU A 95 10.54 -9.01 -11.70
N GLU A 96 9.68 -7.99 -11.83
CA GLU A 96 10.08 -6.59 -12.01
C GLU A 96 11.01 -6.12 -10.89
N TYR A 97 10.65 -6.42 -9.63
CA TYR A 97 11.49 -6.06 -8.48
C TYR A 97 12.84 -6.78 -8.46
N GLN A 98 12.88 -8.05 -8.87
CA GLN A 98 14.15 -8.78 -9.00
C GLN A 98 15.03 -8.17 -10.09
N ILE A 99 14.46 -7.84 -11.25
CA ILE A 99 15.15 -7.19 -12.36
C ILE A 99 15.68 -5.81 -11.94
N ARG A 100 14.89 -5.02 -11.20
CA ARG A 100 15.33 -3.72 -10.69
C ARG A 100 16.52 -3.85 -9.74
N ARG A 101 16.49 -4.82 -8.82
CA ARG A 101 17.62 -5.10 -7.90
C ARG A 101 18.88 -5.54 -8.65
N LEU A 102 18.73 -6.43 -9.63
CA LEU A 102 19.84 -6.85 -10.49
C LEU A 102 20.44 -5.67 -11.26
N THR A 103 19.58 -4.83 -11.82
CA THR A 103 19.98 -3.62 -12.56
C THR A 103 20.77 -2.68 -11.67
N ARG A 104 20.28 -2.42 -10.45
CA ARG A 104 21.02 -1.61 -9.46
C ARG A 104 22.41 -2.17 -9.20
N THR A 105 22.53 -3.45 -8.89
CA THR A 105 23.83 -4.07 -8.62
C THR A 105 24.75 -3.98 -9.84
N LEU A 106 24.24 -4.19 -11.05
CA LEU A 106 25.04 -4.05 -12.28
C LEU A 106 25.59 -2.64 -12.50
N LEU A 107 24.82 -1.60 -12.14
CA LEU A 107 25.29 -0.21 -12.26
C LEU A 107 26.54 0.05 -11.41
N GLU A 108 26.69 -0.63 -10.27
CA GLU A 108 27.86 -0.51 -9.39
C GLU A 108 29.14 -1.13 -10.00
N TYR A 109 29.00 -2.08 -10.93
CA TYR A 109 30.14 -2.75 -11.57
C TYR A 109 30.59 -2.13 -12.89
N SER A 110 29.79 -1.23 -13.48
CA SER A 110 30.08 -0.61 -14.77
C SER A 110 31.49 0.03 -14.80
N PRO A 111 32.30 -0.22 -15.85
CA PRO A 111 31.95 -0.86 -17.12
C PRO A 111 32.15 -2.39 -17.15
N ARG A 112 32.68 -3.01 -16.10
CA ARG A 112 32.93 -4.46 -16.07
C ARG A 112 31.70 -5.18 -15.54
N LYS A 113 31.51 -6.44 -15.94
CA LYS A 113 30.40 -7.24 -15.42
C LYS A 113 30.91 -8.22 -14.36
N PRO A 114 30.19 -8.40 -13.24
CA PRO A 114 30.52 -9.43 -12.26
C PRO A 114 30.16 -10.81 -12.82
N ALA A 115 30.71 -11.86 -12.21
CA ALA A 115 30.22 -13.22 -12.42
C ALA A 115 28.78 -13.37 -11.89
N GLU A 116 27.98 -14.24 -12.52
CA GLU A 116 26.56 -14.44 -12.19
C GLU A 116 26.32 -14.71 -10.70
N TRP A 117 27.10 -15.61 -10.09
CA TRP A 117 26.95 -15.93 -8.67
C TRP A 117 27.13 -14.71 -7.76
N ARG A 118 28.03 -13.78 -8.12
CA ARG A 118 28.29 -12.57 -7.33
C ARG A 118 27.16 -11.57 -7.50
N LEU A 119 26.67 -11.41 -8.73
CA LEU A 119 25.50 -10.58 -9.03
C LEU A 119 24.26 -11.03 -8.24
N LEU A 120 23.99 -12.34 -8.21
CA LEU A 120 22.88 -12.90 -7.44
C LEU A 120 23.03 -12.61 -5.95
N ARG A 121 24.21 -12.90 -5.39
CA ARG A 121 24.47 -12.68 -3.96
C ARG A 121 24.28 -11.22 -3.54
N GLU A 122 24.81 -10.28 -4.31
CA GLU A 122 24.79 -8.85 -3.97
C GLU A 122 23.45 -8.18 -4.28
N SER A 123 22.67 -8.72 -5.21
CA SER A 123 21.27 -8.32 -5.42
C SER A 123 20.28 -8.94 -4.40
N GLY A 124 20.78 -9.77 -3.48
CA GLY A 124 19.97 -10.47 -2.48
C GLY A 124 19.06 -11.53 -3.10
N LEU A 125 19.58 -12.26 -4.09
CA LEU A 125 18.92 -13.36 -4.79
C LEU A 125 19.71 -14.66 -4.64
N SER A 126 19.00 -15.77 -4.83
CA SER A 126 19.57 -17.12 -4.89
C SER A 126 18.97 -17.87 -6.08
N GLU A 127 19.57 -18.99 -6.47
CA GLU A 127 19.08 -19.80 -7.59
C GLU A 127 17.65 -20.34 -7.36
N GLU A 128 17.27 -20.58 -6.11
CA GLU A 128 15.93 -21.08 -5.76
C GLU A 128 14.86 -19.97 -5.77
N ARG A 129 15.26 -18.71 -5.55
CA ARG A 129 14.35 -17.58 -5.41
C ARG A 129 14.25 -16.74 -6.68
N ILE A 130 15.18 -16.89 -7.61
CA ILE A 130 15.15 -16.14 -8.86
C ILE A 130 14.00 -16.62 -9.74
N THR A 131 13.28 -15.65 -10.30
CA THR A 131 12.18 -15.90 -11.23
C THR A 131 12.72 -16.21 -12.63
N ALA A 132 11.94 -16.94 -13.43
CA ALA A 132 12.36 -17.29 -14.80
C ALA A 132 12.66 -16.05 -15.66
N GLN A 133 11.87 -14.99 -15.51
CA GLN A 133 12.06 -13.72 -16.21
C GLN A 133 13.36 -13.01 -15.76
N ALA A 134 13.65 -12.96 -14.46
CA ALA A 134 14.89 -12.38 -13.96
C ALA A 134 16.12 -13.21 -14.38
N LYS A 135 16.01 -14.54 -14.44
CA LYS A 135 17.08 -15.42 -14.93
C LYS A 135 17.38 -15.19 -16.41
N GLU A 136 16.34 -15.03 -17.23
CA GLU A 136 16.49 -14.69 -18.65
C GLU A 136 17.11 -13.30 -18.83
N PHE A 137 16.75 -12.34 -17.98
CA PHE A 137 17.37 -11.01 -17.97
C PHE A 137 18.88 -11.08 -17.74
N ILE A 138 19.35 -11.86 -16.75
CA ILE A 138 20.78 -12.06 -16.49
C ILE A 138 21.49 -12.63 -17.72
N LYS A 139 20.94 -13.68 -18.35
CA LYS A 139 21.53 -14.34 -19.53
C LYS A 139 21.72 -13.41 -20.73
N ARG A 140 20.85 -12.41 -20.87
CA ARG A 140 20.94 -11.45 -21.98
C ARG A 140 21.95 -10.34 -21.72
N ILE A 141 22.22 -10.05 -20.45
CA ILE A 141 23.05 -8.91 -20.06
C ILE A 141 24.47 -9.31 -19.74
N LEU A 142 24.72 -10.46 -19.11
CA LEU A 142 26.09 -10.94 -18.83
C LEU A 142 26.73 -11.43 -20.12
#